data_AF-A0A7X2MHM2-F1
#
_entry.id   AF-A0A7X2MHM2-F1
#
_cell.length_a   1.000
_cell.length_b   1.000
_cell.length_c   1.000
_cell.angle_alpha   90.00
_cell.angle_beta   90.00
_cell.angle_gamma   90.00
#
_symmetry.space_group_name_H-M   'P 1'
#
loop_
_entity.id
_entity.type
_entity.pdbx_description
1 polymer ?
#
loop_
_entity_poly.entity_id
_entity_poly.type
_entity_poly.pdbx_seq_one_letter_code
_entity_poly.pdbx_strand_id
1 'polypeptide(L)'
;RYDLGREKFVEKVWEWKGEYADIIHQQWAKLGLSLDYDRERFTLDDGLSKAVRKVFVALYKKGLIYRGEYIINWDPKARTALSDIEVIHKDDKGAFYHVKYPFADDTTFNG
;
A
#
# COMPACT_ATOMS: atom_id res chain seq x y z
N ARG A 1 13.58 -9.60 9.18
CA ARG A 1 13.17 -8.28 8.59
C ARG A 1 13.27 -7.16 9.60
N TYR A 2 12.97 -7.38 10.89
CA TYR A 2 13.07 -6.36 11.94
C TYR A 2 14.44 -6.29 12.61
N ASP A 3 15.30 -7.26 12.31
CA ASP A 3 16.62 -7.46 12.95
C ASP A 3 17.62 -6.35 12.59
N LEU A 4 17.40 -5.65 11.47
CA LEU A 4 18.24 -4.56 10.97
C LEU A 4 17.87 -3.19 11.58
N GLY A 5 16.66 -3.02 12.16
CA GLY A 5 16.12 -1.71 12.50
C GLY A 5 15.71 -0.87 11.27
N ARG A 6 15.00 0.24 11.50
CA ARG A 6 14.41 1.04 10.40
C ARG A 6 15.47 1.68 9.49
N GLU A 7 16.51 2.26 10.07
CA GLU A 7 17.52 3.02 9.31
C GLU A 7 18.29 2.11 8.35
N LYS A 8 18.91 1.04 8.87
CA LYS A 8 19.63 0.07 8.04
C LYS A 8 18.73 -0.63 7.02
N PHE A 9 17.45 -0.85 7.36
CA PHE A 9 16.49 -1.38 6.40
C PHE A 9 16.27 -0.41 5.22
N VAL A 10 16.11 0.89 5.50
CA VAL A 10 15.95 1.91 4.45
C VAL A 10 17.20 2.01 3.59
N GLU A 11 18.40 1.97 4.19
CA GLU A 11 19.67 1.92 3.44
C GLU A 11 19.71 0.73 2.48
N LYS A 12 19.31 -0.46 2.96
CA LYS A 12 19.31 -1.67 2.12
C LYS A 12 18.31 -1.58 0.97
N VAL A 13 17.16 -0.93 1.17
CA VAL A 13 16.17 -0.68 0.10
C VAL A 13 16.74 0.26 -0.96
N TRP A 14 17.52 1.28 -0.58
CA TRP A 14 18.17 2.18 -1.52
C TRP A 14 19.29 1.50 -2.32
N GLU A 15 20.09 0.65 -1.67
CA GLU A 15 21.09 -0.19 -2.35
C GLU A 15 20.42 -1.07 -3.40
N TRP A 16 19.36 -1.78 -3.00
CA TRP A 16 18.57 -2.63 -3.90
C TRP A 16 17.94 -1.83 -5.05
N LYS A 17 17.42 -0.62 -4.79
CA LYS A 17 16.89 0.25 -5.85
C LYS A 17 17.98 0.61 -6.87
N GLY A 18 19.20 0.90 -6.42
CA GLY A 18 20.32 1.24 -7.29
C GLY A 18 20.65 0.10 -8.24
N GLU A 19 20.86 -1.10 -7.69
CA GLU A 19 21.15 -2.31 -8.47
C GLU A 19 20.08 -2.57 -9.55
N TYR A 20 18.80 -2.51 -9.18
CA TYR A 20 17.72 -2.77 -10.13
C TYR A 20 17.50 -1.65 -11.14
N ALA A 21 17.78 -0.39 -10.78
CA ALA A 21 17.73 0.71 -11.73
C ALA A 21 18.79 0.52 -12.84
N ASP A 22 20.02 0.15 -12.48
CA ASP A 22 21.08 -0.11 -13.45
C ASP A 22 20.72 -1.28 -14.39
N ILE A 23 20.10 -2.34 -13.86
CA ILE A 23 19.60 -3.47 -14.66
C ILE A 23 18.53 -3.01 -15.65
N ILE A 24 17.56 -2.20 -15.19
CA ILE A 24 16.48 -1.66 -16.02
C ILE A 24 17.05 -0.77 -17.13
N HIS A 25 18.03 0.09 -16.83
CA HIS A 25 18.69 0.92 -17.83
C HIS A 25 19.44 0.09 -18.89
N GLN A 26 20.14 -0.96 -18.50
CA GLN A 26 20.77 -1.88 -19.44
C GLN A 26 19.74 -2.57 -20.35
N GLN A 27 18.56 -2.91 -19.82
CA GLN A 27 17.45 -3.45 -20.62
C GLN A 27 16.93 -2.42 -21.63
N TRP A 28 16.71 -1.17 -21.20
CA TRP A 28 16.28 -0.09 -22.08
C TRP A 28 17.28 0.19 -23.20
N ALA A 29 18.58 0.18 -22.89
CA ALA A 29 19.65 0.34 -23.87
C ALA A 29 19.63 -0.79 -24.92
N LYS A 30 19.43 -2.05 -24.49
CA LYS A 30 19.30 -3.20 -25.40
C LYS A 30 18.08 -3.11 -26.31
N LEU A 31 16.98 -2.52 -25.83
CA LEU A 31 15.76 -2.29 -26.61
C LEU A 31 15.87 -1.07 -27.54
N GLY A 32 16.92 -0.25 -27.41
CA GLY A 32 17.10 0.96 -28.22
C GLY A 32 16.16 2.10 -27.85
N LEU A 33 15.72 2.20 -26.59
CA LEU A 33 14.84 3.28 -26.15
C LEU A 33 15.58 4.62 -26.07
N SER A 34 15.15 5.61 -26.87
CA SER A 34 15.72 6.97 -26.89
C SER A 34 15.05 7.88 -25.85
N LEU A 35 15.25 7.58 -24.57
CA LEU A 35 14.69 8.32 -23.42
C LEU A 35 15.57 9.51 -23.02
N ASP A 36 14.95 10.52 -22.38
CA ASP A 36 15.64 11.67 -21.80
C ASP A 36 16.15 11.33 -20.39
N TYR A 37 17.36 10.77 -20.32
CA TYR A 37 17.99 10.34 -19.06
C TYR A 37 18.36 11.52 -18.15
N ASP A 38 18.61 12.71 -18.71
CA ASP A 38 18.94 13.91 -17.93
C ASP A 38 17.75 14.36 -17.06
N ARG A 39 16.53 13.96 -17.43
CA ARG A 39 15.29 14.26 -16.71
C ARG A 39 14.64 13.05 -16.06
N GLU A 40 15.37 11.95 -15.92
CA GLU A 40 14.85 10.77 -15.23
C GLU A 40 14.38 11.13 -13.80
N ARG A 41 13.26 10.53 -13.39
CA ARG A 41 12.66 10.74 -12.08
C ARG A 41 12.42 9.41 -11.39
N PHE A 42 12.51 9.44 -10.06
CA PHE A 42 12.17 8.33 -9.20
C PHE A 42 11.14 8.79 -8.18
N THR A 43 10.12 7.99 -7.93
CA THR A 43 8.98 8.39 -7.09
C THR A 43 9.36 8.85 -5.69
N LEU A 44 10.50 8.36 -5.16
CA LEU A 44 11.06 8.76 -3.87
C LEU A 44 12.23 9.77 -3.99
N ASP A 45 12.47 10.36 -5.17
CA ASP A 45 13.42 11.46 -5.33
C ASP A 45 12.93 12.72 -4.59
N ASP A 46 13.85 13.65 -4.30
CA ASP A 46 13.55 14.86 -3.53
C ASP A 46 12.47 15.74 -4.19
N GLY A 47 12.50 15.85 -5.52
CA GLY A 47 11.54 16.65 -6.29
C GLY A 47 10.13 16.07 -6.24
N LEU A 48 10.00 14.78 -6.53
CA LEU A 48 8.70 14.10 -6.49
C LEU A 48 8.17 13.97 -5.06
N SER A 49 9.04 13.73 -4.07
CA SER A 49 8.65 13.71 -2.65
C SER A 49 8.09 15.07 -2.20
N LYS A 50 8.70 16.18 -2.63
CA LYS A 50 8.18 17.54 -2.40
C LYS A 50 6.83 17.75 -3.11
N ALA A 51 6.67 17.26 -4.33
CA ALA A 51 5.43 17.37 -5.09
C ALA A 51 4.27 16.62 -4.39
N VAL A 52 4.49 15.38 -3.97
CA VAL A 52 3.50 14.58 -3.22
C VAL A 52 3.09 15.29 -1.94
N ARG A 53 4.06 15.79 -1.16
CA ARG A 53 3.78 16.53 0.08
C ARG A 53 2.96 17.80 -0.17
N LYS A 54 3.29 18.55 -1.22
CA LYS A 54 2.54 19.76 -1.62
C LYS A 54 1.09 19.43 -1.95
N VAL A 55 0.85 18.39 -2.75
CA VAL A 55 -0.50 17.97 -3.13
C VAL A 55 -1.28 17.47 -1.92
N PHE A 56 -0.67 16.64 -1.06
CA PHE A 56 -1.29 16.16 0.17
C PHE A 56 -1.75 17.31 1.06
N VAL A 57 -0.87 18.28 1.34
CA VAL A 57 -1.20 19.46 2.17
C VAL A 57 -2.29 20.32 1.50
N ALA A 58 -2.25 20.48 0.18
CA ALA A 58 -3.26 21.25 -0.54
C ALA A 58 -4.65 20.59 -0.46
N LEU A 59 -4.74 19.27 -0.60
CA LEU A 59 -5.98 18.51 -0.48
C LEU A 59 -6.50 18.49 0.96
N TYR A 60 -5.60 18.36 1.94
CA TYR A 60 -5.95 18.48 3.36
C TYR A 60 -6.54 19.86 3.70
N LYS A 61 -5.90 20.96 3.24
CA LYS A 61 -6.42 22.32 3.44
C LYS A 61 -7.77 22.59 2.77
N LYS A 62 -8.11 21.82 1.72
CA LYS A 62 -9.42 21.86 1.05
C LYS A 62 -10.49 21.02 1.75
N GLY A 63 -10.16 20.31 2.83
CA GLY A 63 -11.07 19.40 3.53
C GLY A 63 -11.32 18.07 2.81
N LEU A 64 -10.52 17.73 1.80
CA LEU A 64 -10.66 16.50 1.01
C LEU A 64 -9.88 15.31 1.60
N ILE A 65 -9.00 15.57 2.58
CA ILE A 65 -8.27 14.54 3.32
C ILE A 65 -8.60 14.73 4.80
N TYR A 66 -8.95 13.63 5.46
CA TYR A 66 -9.25 13.60 6.89
C TYR A 66 -8.64 12.35 7.52
N ARG A 67 -8.66 12.32 8.86
CA ARG A 67 -8.32 11.13 9.66
C ARG A 67 -9.56 10.73 10.45
N GLY A 68 -9.93 9.46 10.38
CA GLY A 68 -11.05 8.89 11.11
C GLY A 68 -10.89 7.40 11.29
N GLU A 69 -11.76 6.81 12.10
CA GLU A 69 -11.85 5.38 12.30
C GLU A 69 -12.89 4.79 11.34
N TYR A 70 -12.47 3.78 10.58
CA TYR A 70 -13.33 3.06 9.64
C TYR A 70 -12.79 1.65 9.43
N ILE A 71 -13.63 0.74 8.94
CA ILE A 71 -13.21 -0.63 8.62
C ILE A 71 -12.27 -0.59 7.41
N ILE A 72 -11.11 -1.23 7.52
CA ILE A 72 -10.08 -1.30 6.48
C ILE A 72 -9.79 -2.73 6.07
N ASN A 73 -9.29 -2.90 4.84
CA ASN A 73 -8.59 -4.12 4.45
C ASN A 73 -7.20 -4.12 5.10
N TRP A 74 -6.90 -5.15 5.90
CA TRP A 74 -5.64 -5.28 6.61
C TRP A 74 -4.87 -6.52 6.13
N ASP A 75 -3.62 -6.33 5.72
CA ASP A 75 -2.71 -7.46 5.45
C ASP A 75 -1.97 -7.85 6.75
N PRO A 76 -2.26 -9.01 7.36
CA PRO A 76 -1.58 -9.45 8.59
C PRO A 76 -0.10 -9.79 8.37
N LYS A 77 0.32 -10.13 7.15
CA LYS A 77 1.70 -10.49 6.83
C LYS A 77 2.57 -9.25 6.63
N ALA A 78 2.11 -8.30 5.80
CA ALA A 78 2.82 -7.03 5.60
C ALA A 78 2.62 -6.05 6.76
N ARG A 79 1.57 -6.24 7.57
CA ARG A 79 1.17 -5.39 8.70
C ARG A 79 0.88 -3.96 8.27
N THR A 80 0.02 -3.82 7.27
CA THR A 80 -0.41 -2.53 6.73
C THR A 80 -1.85 -2.59 6.25
N ALA A 81 -2.49 -1.41 6.21
CA ALA A 81 -3.75 -1.23 5.51
C ALA A 81 -3.53 -1.31 3.99
N LEU A 82 -4.53 -1.80 3.26
CA LEU A 82 -4.59 -1.83 1.80
C LEU A 82 -5.80 -1.04 1.30
N SER A 83 -5.65 -0.39 0.15
CA SER A 83 -6.82 0.16 -0.56
C SER A 83 -7.64 -0.96 -1.22
N ASP A 84 -8.92 -0.70 -1.48
CA ASP A 84 -9.81 -1.70 -2.09
C ASP A 84 -9.29 -2.21 -3.45
N ILE A 85 -8.62 -1.36 -4.23
CA ILE A 85 -8.05 -1.74 -5.53
C ILE A 85 -6.83 -2.67 -5.42
N GLU A 86 -6.18 -2.72 -4.25
CA GLU A 86 -5.07 -3.66 -3.99
C GLU A 86 -5.57 -5.05 -3.55
N VAL A 87 -6.86 -5.20 -3.25
CA VAL A 87 -7.44 -6.46 -2.78
C VAL A 87 -7.92 -7.31 -3.95
N ILE A 88 -7.22 -8.41 -4.18
CA ILE A 88 -7.57 -9.41 -5.19
C ILE A 88 -8.54 -10.42 -4.58
N HIS A 89 -9.78 -10.41 -5.08
CA HIS A 89 -10.82 -11.35 -4.65
C HIS A 89 -10.55 -12.75 -5.20
N LYS A 90 -10.70 -13.75 -4.34
CA LYS A 90 -10.59 -15.16 -4.68
C LYS A 90 -11.68 -15.92 -3.94
N ASP A 91 -12.33 -16.85 -4.62
CA ASP A 91 -13.27 -17.76 -3.97
C ASP A 91 -12.49 -18.70 -3.05
N ASP A 92 -12.93 -18.77 -1.80
CA ASP A 92 -12.37 -19.68 -0.81
C ASP A 92 -13.50 -20.46 -0.13
N LYS A 93 -13.23 -21.72 0.20
CA LYS A 93 -14.20 -22.58 0.87
C LYS A 93 -14.26 -22.19 2.35
N GLY A 94 -15.21 -21.31 2.67
CA GLY A 94 -15.58 -21.02 4.04
C GLY A 94 -16.52 -22.07 4.64
N ALA A 95 -16.94 -21.82 5.88
CA ALA A 95 -17.99 -22.56 6.55
C ALA A 95 -19.15 -21.63 6.90
N PHE A 96 -20.38 -22.09 6.70
CA PHE A 96 -21.59 -21.33 6.95
C PHE A 96 -22.27 -21.84 8.23
N TYR A 97 -21.93 -21.22 9.36
CA TYR A 97 -22.44 -21.60 10.67
C TYR A 97 -23.72 -20.86 11.03
N HIS A 98 -24.64 -21.54 11.70
CA HIS A 98 -25.87 -20.94 12.24
C HIS A 98 -25.71 -20.76 13.75
N VAL A 99 -25.92 -19.54 14.25
CA VAL A 99 -25.87 -19.23 15.68
C VAL A 99 -27.24 -18.74 16.11
N LYS A 100 -27.85 -19.40 17.11
CA LYS A 100 -29.10 -18.96 17.74
C LYS A 100 -28.76 -18.28 19.06
N TYR A 101 -29.31 -17.09 19.28
CA TYR A 101 -29.15 -16.33 20.52
C TYR A 101 -30.54 -15.91 21.03
N PRO A 102 -30.88 -16.15 22.31
CA PRO A 102 -32.20 -15.82 22.85
C PRO A 102 -32.42 -14.30 22.89
N PHE A 103 -33.68 -13.87 22.78
CA PHE A 103 -34.03 -12.47 23.05
C PHE A 103 -33.95 -12.17 24.54
N ALA A 104 -33.78 -10.88 24.87
CA ALA A 104 -33.65 -10.43 26.24
C ALA A 104 -34.94 -10.61 27.08
N ASP A 105 -36.07 -10.85 26.42
CA ASP A 105 -37.40 -10.99 27.01
C ASP A 105 -37.94 -12.44 26.97
N ASP A 106 -37.05 -13.42 26.79
CA ASP A 106 -37.36 -14.85 26.67
C ASP A 106 -38.32 -15.22 25.52
N THR A 107 -38.63 -14.28 24.62
CA THR A 107 -39.30 -14.61 23.38
C THR A 107 -38.31 -15.34 22.46
N THR A 108 -38.80 -16.25 21.62
CA THR A 108 -37.96 -17.00 20.69
C THR A 108 -38.44 -16.78 19.26
N PHE A 109 -37.57 -16.32 18.37
CA PHE A 109 -37.83 -16.32 16.93
C PHE A 109 -37.66 -17.75 16.42
N ASN A 110 -38.76 -18.40 16.02
CA ASN A 110 -38.77 -19.77 15.52
C ASN A 110 -38.50 -19.90 14.01
N GLY A 111 -37.79 -18.93 13.42
CA GLY A 111 -37.52 -18.92 11.99
C GLY A 111 -38.71 -18.46 11.17
#